data_AF-A0A9D6STJ5-F1
#
_entry.id   AF-A0A9D6STJ5-F1
#
_cell.length_a   1.000
_cell.length_b   1.000
_cell.length_c   1.000
_cell.angle_alpha   90.00
_cell.angle_beta   90.00
_cell.angle_gamma   90.00
#
_symmetry.space_group_name_H-M   'P 1'
#
loop_
_entity.id
_entity.type
_entity.pdbx_description
1 polymer ?
#
loop_
_entity_poly.entity_id
_entity_poly.type
_entity_poly.pdbx_seq_one_letter_code
_entity_poly.pdbx_strand_id
1 'polypeptide(L)'
;MARTVKAETKSVRDAKKFLADVPQECVFWSHDGRVLHNMQELADALTAMSDETFAYQCNLAKNDFGTWLRDIIGDKDLARNLEKTSSKTEAASAVSRRISTLRRRLI
;
A
#
# COMPACT_ATOMS: atom_id res chain seq x y z
N MET A 1 0.05 -26.32 -19.38
CA MET A 1 -1.33 -26.02 -18.92
C MET A 1 -1.42 -25.88 -17.39
N ALA A 2 -1.08 -26.87 -16.57
CA ALA A 2 -1.32 -26.81 -15.10
C ALA A 2 -0.49 -25.76 -14.31
N ARG A 3 0.72 -25.41 -14.77
CA ARG A 3 1.60 -24.44 -14.08
C ARG A 3 1.10 -22.99 -14.21
N THR A 4 0.51 -22.65 -15.36
CA THR A 4 -0.01 -21.31 -15.67
C THR A 4 -1.27 -21.01 -14.86
N VAL A 5 -2.23 -21.95 -14.84
CA VAL A 5 -3.50 -21.81 -14.09
C VAL A 5 -3.27 -21.67 -12.57
N LYS A 6 -2.29 -22.40 -12.00
CA LYS A 6 -1.92 -22.26 -10.58
C LYS A 6 -1.30 -20.91 -10.24
N ALA A 7 -0.52 -20.33 -11.15
CA ALA A 7 0.09 -19.01 -10.95
C ALA A 7 -0.96 -17.89 -11.05
N GLU A 8 -1.90 -18.01 -11.98
CA GLU A 8 -3.02 -17.06 -12.14
C GLU A 8 -3.95 -17.09 -10.92
N THR A 9 -4.36 -18.27 -10.45
CA THR A 9 -5.19 -18.40 -9.24
C THR A 9 -4.51 -17.86 -7.97
N LYS A 10 -3.18 -18.00 -7.87
CA LYS A 10 -2.40 -17.37 -6.79
C LYS A 10 -2.38 -15.84 -6.92
N SER A 11 -2.16 -15.32 -8.12
CA SER A 11 -2.14 -13.88 -8.41
C SER A 11 -3.48 -13.19 -8.07
N VAL A 12 -4.61 -13.82 -8.38
CA VAL A 12 -5.95 -13.30 -8.03
C VAL A 12 -6.17 -13.30 -6.52
N ARG A 13 -5.77 -14.37 -5.82
CA ARG A 13 -5.88 -14.46 -4.35
C ARG A 13 -5.06 -13.38 -3.67
N ASP A 14 -3.82 -13.18 -4.10
CA ASP A 14 -2.93 -12.15 -3.55
C ASP A 14 -3.52 -10.75 -3.82
N ALA A 15 -4.08 -10.51 -5.00
CA ALA A 15 -4.75 -9.24 -5.30
C ALA A 15 -5.97 -8.97 -4.41
N LYS A 16 -6.81 -9.98 -4.14
CA LYS A 16 -7.93 -9.84 -3.19
C LYS A 16 -7.43 -9.53 -1.79
N LYS A 17 -6.39 -10.23 -1.33
CA LYS A 17 -5.80 -10.01 0.00
C LYS A 17 -5.25 -8.59 0.13
N PHE A 18 -4.47 -8.12 -0.84
CA PHE A 18 -3.82 -6.80 -0.74
C PHE A 18 -4.80 -5.63 -0.79
N LEU A 19 -5.98 -5.83 -1.39
CA LEU A 19 -7.02 -4.81 -1.49
C LEU A 19 -8.05 -4.86 -0.34
N ALA A 20 -7.99 -5.86 0.53
CA ALA A 20 -8.91 -6.00 1.66
C ALA A 20 -8.47 -5.13 2.84
N ASP A 21 -9.41 -4.93 3.76
CA ASP A 21 -9.12 -4.33 5.06
C ASP A 21 -8.23 -5.26 5.90
N VAL A 22 -7.33 -4.66 6.66
CA VAL A 22 -6.55 -5.34 7.69
C VAL A 22 -7.38 -5.49 8.97
N PRO A 23 -7.05 -6.46 9.85
CA PRO A 23 -7.63 -6.52 11.18
C PRO A 23 -7.43 -5.21 11.96
N GLN A 24 -8.33 -4.91 12.90
CA GLN A 24 -8.31 -3.64 13.65
C GLN A 24 -6.98 -3.41 14.41
N GLU A 25 -6.37 -4.49 14.91
CA GLU A 25 -5.07 -4.44 15.59
C GLU A 25 -3.88 -4.14 14.67
N CYS A 26 -4.10 -4.18 13.36
CA CYS A 26 -3.09 -4.05 12.31
C CYS A 26 -3.23 -2.76 11.49
N VAL A 27 -4.17 -1.88 11.84
CA VAL A 27 -4.40 -0.61 11.12
C VAL A 27 -3.17 0.31 11.18
N PHE A 28 -3.05 1.17 10.18
CA PHE A 28 -2.02 2.21 10.19
C PHE A 28 -2.53 3.45 10.92
N TRP A 29 -1.78 3.89 11.93
CA TRP A 29 -2.03 5.14 12.64
C TRP A 29 -1.19 6.25 12.04
N SER A 30 -1.84 7.15 11.33
CA SER A 30 -1.21 8.34 10.78
C SER A 30 -0.94 9.37 11.88
N HIS A 31 0.14 10.13 11.74
CA HIS A 31 0.54 11.14 12.73
C HIS A 31 -0.52 12.26 12.90
N ASP A 32 -1.31 12.51 11.86
CA ASP A 32 -2.42 13.46 11.85
C ASP A 32 -3.74 12.92 12.44
N GLY A 33 -3.71 11.74 13.06
CA GLY A 33 -4.85 11.11 13.72
C GLY A 33 -5.73 10.25 12.81
N ARG A 34 -5.42 10.12 11.51
CA ARG A 34 -6.14 9.21 10.61
C ARG A 34 -5.81 7.74 10.92
N VAL A 35 -6.82 6.88 10.80
CA VAL A 35 -6.68 5.41 10.90
C VAL A 35 -6.95 4.82 9.53
N LEU A 36 -6.01 4.02 9.01
CA LEU A 36 -6.09 3.46 7.67
C LEU A 36 -6.14 1.93 7.74
N HIS A 37 -7.15 1.35 7.08
CA HIS A 37 -7.44 -0.08 7.11
C HIS A 37 -6.95 -0.79 5.84
N ASN A 38 -6.77 -0.06 4.75
CA ASN A 38 -6.43 -0.65 3.46
C ASN A 38 -5.60 0.31 2.58
N MET A 39 -5.19 -0.19 1.42
CA MET A 39 -4.41 0.58 0.46
C MET A 39 -5.16 1.77 -0.16
N GLN A 40 -6.48 1.70 -0.29
CA GLN A 40 -7.28 2.80 -0.84
C GLN A 40 -7.27 3.99 0.11
N GLU A 41 -7.52 3.75 1.39
CA GLU A 41 -7.46 4.78 2.44
C GLU A 41 -6.05 5.39 2.53
N LEU A 42 -4.99 4.58 2.34
CA LEU A 42 -3.63 5.09 2.25
C LEU A 42 -3.42 6.02 1.05
N ALA A 43 -3.94 5.68 -0.13
CA ALA A 43 -3.83 6.56 -1.30
C ALA A 43 -4.53 7.91 -1.08
N ASP A 44 -5.72 7.86 -0.48
CA ASP A 44 -6.52 9.05 -0.18
C ASP A 44 -5.84 9.91 0.89
N ALA A 45 -5.30 9.28 1.94
CA ALA A 45 -4.55 9.95 3.00
C ALA A 45 -3.28 10.62 2.47
N LEU A 46 -2.48 9.94 1.63
CA LEU A 46 -1.26 10.50 1.04
C LEU A 46 -1.56 11.73 0.18
N THR A 47 -2.71 11.74 -0.50
CA THR A 47 -3.15 12.89 -1.31
C THR A 47 -3.54 14.07 -0.42
N ALA A 48 -4.22 13.80 0.70
CA ALA A 48 -4.79 14.84 1.57
C ALA A 48 -3.83 15.36 2.67
N MET A 49 -2.83 14.58 3.09
CA MET A 49 -1.94 14.95 4.20
C MET A 49 -0.98 16.10 3.84
N SER A 50 -0.48 16.80 4.85
CA SER A 50 0.57 17.81 4.65
C SER A 50 1.92 17.15 4.38
N ASP A 51 2.85 17.90 3.78
CA ASP A 51 4.22 17.44 3.60
C ASP A 51 4.93 17.19 4.95
N GLU A 52 4.57 17.95 5.98
CA GLU A 52 5.06 17.75 7.35
C GLU A 52 4.62 16.41 7.93
N THR A 53 3.33 16.08 7.85
CA THR A 53 2.82 14.77 8.30
C THR A 53 3.50 13.64 7.54
N PHE A 54 3.67 13.80 6.22
CA PHE A 54 4.36 12.82 5.40
C PHE A 54 5.81 12.63 5.87
N ALA A 55 6.58 13.71 6.05
CA ALA A 55 7.97 13.67 6.48
C ALA A 55 8.16 13.04 7.87
N TYR A 56 7.15 13.15 8.74
CA TYR A 56 7.17 12.49 10.05
C TYR A 56 7.22 10.96 9.93
N GLN A 57 6.61 10.38 8.90
CA GLN A 57 6.47 8.93 8.72
C GLN A 57 7.34 8.36 7.59
N CYS A 58 7.75 9.21 6.65
CA CYS A 58 8.54 8.87 5.49
C CYS A 58 9.63 9.92 5.26
N ASN A 59 10.86 9.58 5.63
CA ASN A 59 12.05 10.42 5.49
C ASN A 59 13.30 9.55 5.20
N LEU A 60 14.48 10.16 5.23
CA LEU A 60 15.74 9.45 4.92
C LEU A 60 16.06 8.30 5.88
N ALA A 61 15.53 8.32 7.11
CA ALA A 61 15.80 7.31 8.12
C ALA A 61 14.75 6.19 8.15
N LYS A 62 13.51 6.47 7.73
CA LYS A 62 12.39 5.52 7.84
C LYS A 62 11.32 5.71 6.79
N ASN A 63 10.58 4.64 6.54
CA ASN A 63 9.36 4.65 5.75
C ASN A 63 8.31 3.75 6.40
N ASP A 64 7.48 4.35 7.25
CA ASP A 64 6.47 3.64 8.02
C ASP A 64 5.37 3.08 7.11
N PHE A 65 5.02 3.78 6.03
CA PHE A 65 4.08 3.29 5.01
C PHE A 65 4.61 2.03 4.31
N GLY A 66 5.88 2.04 3.90
CA GLY A 66 6.53 0.91 3.25
C GLY A 66 6.62 -0.31 4.18
N THR A 67 6.89 -0.08 5.47
CA THR A 67 6.90 -1.13 6.50
C THR A 67 5.52 -1.75 6.68
N TRP A 68 4.47 -0.93 6.80
CA TRP A 68 3.10 -1.41 6.92
C TRP A 68 2.65 -2.21 5.68
N LEU A 69 2.97 -1.73 4.47
CA LEU A 69 2.68 -2.45 3.23
C LEU A 69 3.40 -3.79 3.14
N ARG A 70 4.65 -3.87 3.59
CA ARG A 70 5.45 -5.09 3.54
C ARG A 70 5.01 -6.13 4.57
N ASP A 71 4.80 -5.69 5.80
CA ASP A 71 4.71 -6.57 6.96
C ASP A 71 3.25 -6.87 7.36
N ILE A 72 2.32 -5.97 7.04
CA ILE A 72 0.89 -6.13 7.35
C ILE A 72 0.09 -6.49 6.09
N ILE A 73 0.11 -5.65 5.07
CA ILE A 73 -0.61 -5.92 3.81
C ILE A 73 0.02 -7.12 3.07
N GLY A 74 1.36 -7.17 3.08
CA GLY A 74 2.15 -8.20 2.41
C GLY A 74 2.52 -7.86 0.96
N ASP A 75 2.21 -6.66 0.47
CA ASP A 75 2.57 -6.22 -0.89
C ASP A 75 4.01 -5.70 -0.93
N LYS A 76 4.95 -6.64 -0.96
CA LYS A 76 6.39 -6.36 -0.99
C LYS A 76 6.84 -5.58 -2.24
N ASP A 77 6.09 -5.68 -3.34
CA ASP A 77 6.41 -4.92 -4.56
C ASP A 77 6.11 -3.44 -4.37
N LEU A 78 4.94 -3.14 -3.79
CA LEU A 78 4.57 -1.76 -3.50
C LEU A 78 5.48 -1.16 -2.43
N ALA A 79 5.81 -1.91 -1.37
CA ALA A 79 6.76 -1.47 -0.35
C ALA A 79 8.11 -1.03 -0.94
N ARG A 80 8.73 -1.85 -1.81
CA ARG A 80 9.97 -1.48 -2.52
C ARG A 80 9.83 -0.29 -3.45
N ASN A 81 8.62 -0.05 -3.99
CA ASN A 81 8.40 1.12 -4.81
C ASN A 81 8.33 2.39 -3.96
N LEU A 82 7.74 2.33 -2.76
CA LEU A 82 7.68 3.47 -1.84
C LEU A 82 9.05 3.83 -1.25
N GLU A 83 9.98 2.88 -1.14
CA GLU A 83 11.37 3.17 -0.78
C GLU A 83 12.05 4.16 -1.76
N LYS A 84 11.53 4.28 -2.98
CA LYS A 84 12.10 5.15 -4.04
C LYS A 84 11.38 6.48 -4.16
N THR A 85 10.28 6.68 -3.42
CA THR A 85 9.51 7.93 -3.49
C THR A 85 10.04 8.95 -2.51
N SER A 86 10.15 10.20 -2.94
CA SER A 86 10.69 11.30 -2.13
C SER A 86 9.62 12.32 -1.73
N SER A 87 8.36 12.11 -2.15
CA SER A 87 7.24 13.01 -1.85
C SER A 87 5.93 12.25 -1.67
N LYS A 88 4.98 12.89 -0.95
CA LYS A 88 3.62 12.37 -0.78
C LYS A 88 2.90 12.12 -2.11
N THR A 89 3.13 12.97 -3.11
CA THR A 89 2.50 12.87 -4.43
C THR A 89 3.01 11.66 -5.21
N GLU A 90 4.32 11.39 -5.15
CA GLU A 90 4.91 10.20 -5.76
C GLU A 90 4.42 8.92 -5.06
N ALA A 91 4.36 8.93 -3.73
CA ALA A 91 3.83 7.83 -2.95
C ALA A 91 2.36 7.56 -3.28
N ALA A 92 1.50 8.59 -3.29
CA ALA A 92 0.08 8.47 -3.65
C ALA A 92 -0.10 7.88 -5.05
N SER A 93 0.71 8.34 -6.01
CA SER A 93 0.70 7.84 -7.39
C SER A 93 1.13 6.37 -7.48
N ALA A 94 2.16 5.97 -6.72
CA ALA A 94 2.63 4.58 -6.68
C ALA A 94 1.56 3.64 -6.10
N VAL A 95 0.92 4.03 -5.00
CA VAL A 95 -0.17 3.26 -4.36
C VAL A 95 -1.36 3.15 -5.31
N SER A 96 -1.82 4.26 -5.88
CA SER A 96 -2.96 4.31 -6.81
C SER A 96 -2.75 3.42 -8.03
N ARG A 97 -1.56 3.49 -8.66
CA ARG A 97 -1.20 2.65 -9.80
C ARG A 97 -1.20 1.17 -9.44
N ARG A 98 -0.74 0.82 -8.24
CA ARG A 98 -0.76 -0.57 -7.76
C ARG A 98 -2.20 -1.04 -7.55
N ILE A 99 -3.05 -0.25 -6.90
CA ILE A 99 -4.48 -0.56 -6.73
C ILE A 99 -5.15 -0.84 -8.07
N SER A 100 -4.98 0.04 -9.07
CA SER A 100 -5.56 -0.17 -10.40
C SER A 100 -5.06 -1.47 -11.05
N THR A 101 -3.77 -1.79 -10.87
CA THR A 101 -3.18 -3.04 -11.39
C THR A 101 -3.78 -4.27 -10.71
N LEU A 102 -3.96 -4.24 -9.39
CA LEU A 102 -4.55 -5.33 -8.63
C LEU A 102 -6.03 -5.51 -8.98
N ARG A 103 -6.81 -4.42 -9.10
CA ARG A 103 -8.22 -4.46 -9.51
C ARG A 103 -8.41 -5.11 -10.89
N ARG A 104 -7.55 -4.77 -11.85
CA ARG A 104 -7.58 -5.41 -13.19
C ARG A 104 -7.33 -6.91 -13.18
N ARG A 105 -6.70 -7.46 -12.13
CA ARG A 105 -6.50 -8.91 -11.98
C ARG A 105 -7.72 -9.62 -11.38
N LEU A 106 -8.71 -8.87 -10.88
CA LEU A 106 -9.91 -9.42 -10.26
C LEU A 106 -11.09 -9.53 -11.23
N ILE A 107 -10.91 -9.03 -12.45
CA ILE A 107 -11.87 -9.05 -13.57
C ILE A 107 -11.45 -10.19 -14.48
#